data_AF-A0A352AE70-F1
#
_entry.id   AF-A0A352AE70-F1
#
_cell.length_a   1.000
_cell.length_b   1.000
_cell.length_c   1.000
_cell.angle_alpha   90.00
_cell.angle_beta   90.00
_cell.angle_gamma   90.00
#
_symmetry.space_group_name_H-M   'P 1'
#
loop_
_entity.id
_entity.type
_entity.pdbx_description
1 polymer ?
#
loop_
_entity_poly.entity_id
_entity_poly.type
_entity_poly.pdbx_seq_one_letter_code
_entity_poly.pdbx_strand_id
1 'polypeptide(L)'
;MLQAKQILHERYQLQQKLGQNTGRQTWLADDLEMSPPQPVIVKLLAFGGEVQWDDLRLFEREAQILKQLDHPRIPKYRDYFHIDDRSLWFGLVQEYIPGASLKELLTQGRRFTEEQVRQIAIDILNILEFLHQLNPAVLHRDIKPSNLIWGDDQNIYLVDFGSVQDRAAQEGATFTVVGTYGYAPMEQFGGRAVPASDLYGLGTTLIHLVTGIAPAELPQKNLRICFKDRVSLSPNLVSWIDKLTEPAPEQRFKTASQAKRALESGTVLNNYTGSQLIRPTPVTFVNNSGQGNLFDSSVPVPEEIKGWNWGAFLLSAFWPFTNSVWIGLLCWIPQVGWLMSLALGAKGNEWAWKSRRWRSIEHFKAHQRGWAIAGILLGVPVSLLLWFVMFMIFANI
;
A
#
# COMPACT_ATOMS: atom_id res chain seq x y z
N MET A 1 4.69 -7.47 -34.51
CA MET A 1 5.29 -7.96 -33.25
C MET A 1 6.79 -7.94 -33.43
N LEU A 2 7.54 -7.46 -32.44
CA LEU A 2 9.00 -7.45 -32.47
C LEU A 2 9.57 -8.86 -32.30
N GLN A 3 10.72 -9.13 -32.92
CA GLN A 3 11.34 -10.45 -32.97
C GLN A 3 12.81 -10.40 -32.52
N ALA A 4 13.35 -11.54 -32.09
CA ALA A 4 14.77 -11.68 -31.82
C ALA A 4 15.59 -11.35 -33.09
N LYS A 5 16.81 -10.84 -32.89
CA LYS A 5 17.75 -10.31 -33.89
C LYS A 5 17.33 -9.03 -34.60
N GLN A 6 16.12 -8.52 -34.36
CA GLN A 6 15.74 -7.19 -34.83
C GLN A 6 16.59 -6.12 -34.13
N ILE A 7 17.06 -5.14 -34.90
CA ILE A 7 17.81 -3.99 -34.38
C ILE A 7 16.82 -2.84 -34.19
N LEU A 8 16.75 -2.31 -32.98
CA LEU A 8 15.96 -1.13 -32.62
C LEU A 8 16.87 0.08 -32.51
N HIS A 9 16.37 1.23 -33.00
CA HIS A 9 17.08 2.50 -32.94
C HIS A 9 18.53 2.41 -33.48
N GLU A 10 18.72 1.59 -34.53
CA GLU A 10 20.01 1.31 -35.19
C GLU A 10 21.13 0.80 -34.25
N ARG A 11 20.81 0.46 -33.00
CA ARG A 11 21.78 0.25 -31.92
C ARG A 11 21.51 -0.98 -31.07
N TYR A 12 20.26 -1.25 -30.72
CA TYR A 12 19.92 -2.30 -29.76
C TYR A 12 19.43 -3.55 -30.48
N GLN A 13 20.25 -4.60 -30.55
CA GLN A 13 19.84 -5.86 -31.15
C GLN A 13 19.11 -6.72 -30.12
N LEU A 14 17.82 -6.98 -30.33
CA LEU A 14 17.01 -7.82 -29.44
C LEU A 14 17.55 -9.26 -29.44
N GLN A 15 17.80 -9.83 -28.25
CA GLN A 15 18.27 -11.21 -28.11
C GLN A 15 17.15 -12.12 -27.60
N GLN A 16 16.66 -11.85 -26.39
CA GLN A 16 15.69 -12.70 -25.71
C GLN A 16 14.57 -11.85 -25.11
N LYS A 17 13.32 -12.28 -25.32
CA LYS A 17 12.18 -11.69 -24.64
C LYS A 17 12.11 -12.23 -23.20
N LEU A 18 12.12 -11.33 -22.22
CA LEU A 18 12.06 -11.66 -20.79
C LEU A 18 10.64 -11.54 -20.23
N GLY A 19 9.82 -10.66 -20.79
CA GLY A 19 8.45 -10.44 -20.33
C GLY A 19 7.57 -9.80 -21.39
N GLN A 20 6.27 -10.07 -21.31
CA GLN A 20 5.26 -9.48 -22.17
C GLN A 20 3.93 -9.36 -21.42
N ASN A 21 3.38 -8.15 -21.43
CA ASN A 21 2.03 -7.82 -20.97
C ASN A 21 1.31 -7.01 -22.07
N THR A 22 0.04 -6.66 -21.86
CA THR A 22 -0.70 -5.77 -22.76
C THR A 22 0.10 -4.50 -23.04
N GLY A 23 0.48 -4.30 -24.32
CA GLY A 23 1.23 -3.14 -24.77
C GLY A 23 2.65 -2.97 -24.21
N ARG A 24 3.15 -3.88 -23.34
CA ARG A 24 4.49 -3.81 -22.74
C ARG A 24 5.33 -5.02 -23.08
N GLN A 25 6.60 -4.81 -23.40
CA GLN A 25 7.57 -5.88 -23.61
C GLN A 25 8.89 -5.55 -22.92
N THR A 26 9.54 -6.56 -22.36
CA THR A 26 10.89 -6.44 -21.80
C THR A 26 11.80 -7.41 -22.51
N TRP A 27 12.92 -6.93 -23.02
CA TRP A 27 13.89 -7.70 -23.79
C TRP A 27 15.28 -7.56 -23.19
N LEU A 28 16.04 -8.66 -23.20
CA LEU A 28 17.49 -8.63 -23.21
C LEU A 28 17.95 -8.30 -24.63
N ALA A 29 18.84 -7.34 -24.78
CA ALA A 29 19.40 -6.90 -26.05
C ALA A 29 20.91 -6.64 -25.93
N ASP A 30 21.60 -6.59 -27.06
CA ASP A 30 22.99 -6.12 -27.11
C ASP A 30 23.04 -4.68 -27.60
N ASP A 31 23.78 -3.83 -26.90
CA ASP A 31 24.14 -2.48 -27.32
C ASP A 31 25.31 -2.55 -28.29
N LEU A 32 25.04 -2.30 -29.58
CA LEU A 32 26.00 -2.40 -30.68
C LEU A 32 26.93 -1.20 -30.81
N GLU A 33 26.68 -0.09 -30.12
CA GLU A 33 27.61 1.06 -30.09
C GLU A 33 28.86 0.75 -29.25
N MET A 34 28.78 -0.23 -28.34
CA MET A 34 29.88 -0.66 -27.51
C MET A 34 30.73 -1.72 -28.22
N SER A 35 32.05 -1.70 -28.00
CA SER A 35 32.98 -2.73 -28.51
C SER A 35 33.80 -3.32 -27.35
N PRO A 36 33.55 -4.60 -26.96
CA PRO A 36 32.53 -5.51 -27.49
C PRO A 36 31.10 -5.08 -27.11
N PRO A 37 30.06 -5.56 -27.84
CA PRO A 37 28.67 -5.29 -27.51
C PRO A 37 28.35 -5.67 -26.06
N GLN A 38 27.57 -4.83 -25.39
CA GLN A 38 27.23 -4.99 -23.98
C GLN A 38 25.75 -5.37 -23.81
N PRO A 39 25.41 -6.31 -22.92
CA PRO A 39 24.03 -6.66 -22.66
C PRO A 39 23.30 -5.52 -21.95
N VAL A 40 22.08 -5.23 -22.39
CA VAL A 40 21.16 -4.23 -21.83
C VAL A 40 19.75 -4.77 -21.76
N ILE A 41 18.94 -4.16 -20.89
CA ILE A 41 17.49 -4.39 -20.85
C ILE A 41 16.78 -3.28 -21.62
N VAL A 42 15.92 -3.67 -22.56
CA VAL A 42 15.06 -2.77 -23.32
C VAL A 42 13.61 -3.04 -22.90
N LYS A 43 13.03 -2.10 -22.14
CA LYS A 43 11.60 -2.05 -21.87
C LYS A 43 10.91 -1.26 -22.95
N LEU A 44 9.78 -1.75 -23.45
CA LEU A 44 9.05 -1.18 -24.57
C LEU A 44 7.58 -1.01 -24.20
N LEU A 45 7.00 0.13 -24.57
CA LEU A 45 5.58 0.43 -24.42
C LEU A 45 5.00 0.82 -25.79
N ALA A 46 4.05 0.06 -26.31
CA ALA A 46 3.27 0.41 -27.48
C ALA A 46 2.15 1.37 -27.08
N PHE A 47 2.19 2.59 -27.58
CA PHE A 47 1.14 3.57 -27.38
C PHE A 47 0.01 3.39 -28.42
N GLY A 48 -1.23 3.45 -27.95
CA GLY A 48 -2.43 3.18 -28.73
C GLY A 48 -3.09 1.84 -28.41
N GLY A 49 -4.38 1.72 -28.74
CA GLY A 49 -5.20 0.55 -28.38
C GLY A 49 -5.61 0.56 -26.90
N GLU A 50 -5.23 -0.48 -26.16
CA GLU A 50 -5.56 -0.64 -24.72
C GLU A 50 -4.68 0.22 -23.80
N VAL A 51 -3.49 0.64 -24.25
CA VAL A 51 -2.56 1.48 -23.49
C VAL A 51 -3.03 2.92 -23.47
N GLN A 52 -3.26 3.45 -22.26
CA GLN A 52 -3.78 4.79 -22.05
C GLN A 52 -2.66 5.82 -21.81
N TRP A 53 -3.02 7.10 -21.81
CA TRP A 53 -2.11 8.20 -21.49
C TRP A 53 -1.44 8.05 -20.11
N ASP A 54 -2.14 7.47 -19.13
CA ASP A 54 -1.57 7.27 -17.81
C ASP A 54 -0.47 6.19 -17.80
N ASP A 55 -0.56 5.16 -18.65
CA ASP A 55 0.52 4.17 -18.81
C ASP A 55 1.79 4.80 -19.38
N LEU A 56 1.63 5.66 -20.38
CA LEU A 56 2.75 6.40 -20.97
C LEU A 56 3.39 7.32 -19.95
N ARG A 57 2.59 8.07 -19.18
CA ARG A 57 3.09 8.94 -18.10
C ARG A 57 3.88 8.16 -17.06
N LEU A 58 3.41 6.98 -16.65
CA LEU A 58 4.14 6.13 -15.70
C LEU A 58 5.46 5.62 -16.29
N PHE A 59 5.48 5.26 -17.57
CA PHE A 59 6.66 4.78 -18.27
C PHE A 59 7.72 5.89 -18.46
N GLU A 60 7.29 7.09 -18.87
CA GLU A 60 8.16 8.27 -18.95
C GLU A 60 8.71 8.67 -17.58
N ARG A 61 7.87 8.59 -16.54
CA ARG A 61 8.30 8.84 -15.17
C ARG A 61 9.36 7.85 -14.72
N GLU A 62 9.18 6.56 -15.02
CA GLU A 62 10.19 5.54 -14.73
C GLU A 62 11.55 5.92 -15.33
N ALA A 63 11.55 6.29 -16.61
CA ALA A 63 12.76 6.71 -17.32
C ALA A 63 13.40 7.95 -16.68
N GLN A 64 12.60 8.96 -16.35
CA GLN A 64 13.07 10.21 -15.73
C GLN A 64 13.67 9.97 -14.35
N ILE A 65 13.04 9.13 -13.53
CA ILE A 65 13.54 8.79 -12.20
C ILE A 65 14.81 7.98 -12.33
N LEU A 66 14.82 6.89 -13.11
CA LEU A 66 16.00 6.05 -13.26
C LEU A 66 17.21 6.83 -13.79
N LYS A 67 16.99 7.82 -14.67
CA LYS A 67 18.03 8.72 -15.17
C LYS A 67 18.70 9.58 -14.08
N GLN A 68 17.99 9.87 -12.99
CA GLN A 68 18.49 10.67 -11.87
C GLN A 68 19.13 9.81 -10.76
N LEU A 69 18.95 8.49 -10.80
CA LEU A 69 19.48 7.59 -9.77
C LEU A 69 20.91 7.17 -10.12
N ASP A 70 21.82 7.36 -9.17
CA ASP A 70 23.17 6.81 -9.22
C ASP A 70 23.43 6.00 -7.95
N HIS A 71 23.24 4.68 -8.04
CA HIS A 71 23.43 3.75 -6.93
C HIS A 71 23.93 2.40 -7.47
N PRO A 72 24.96 1.77 -6.87
CA PRO A 72 25.57 0.54 -7.40
C PRO A 72 24.63 -0.68 -7.43
N ARG A 73 23.49 -0.61 -6.73
CA ARG A 73 22.46 -1.68 -6.66
C ARG A 73 21.17 -1.34 -7.39
N ILE A 74 21.20 -0.32 -8.23
CA ILE A 74 20.10 0.06 -9.13
C ILE A 74 20.67 0.07 -10.54
N PRO A 75 20.01 -0.53 -11.55
CA PRO A 75 20.53 -0.52 -12.91
C PRO A 75 20.69 0.90 -13.45
N LYS A 76 21.82 1.19 -14.09
CA LYS A 76 22.04 2.49 -14.71
C LYS A 76 21.10 2.71 -15.89
N TYR A 77 20.50 3.90 -15.93
CA TYR A 77 19.85 4.40 -17.14
C TYR A 77 20.86 4.47 -18.30
N ARG A 78 20.44 4.06 -19.50
CA ARG A 78 21.28 4.14 -20.71
C ARG A 78 20.67 5.07 -21.74
N ASP A 79 19.39 4.89 -22.06
CA ASP A 79 18.77 5.58 -23.17
C ASP A 79 17.24 5.60 -23.06
N TYR A 80 16.61 6.52 -23.78
CA TYR A 80 15.17 6.58 -23.97
C TYR A 80 14.85 7.05 -25.39
N PHE A 81 14.15 6.23 -26.17
CA PHE A 81 13.84 6.50 -27.57
C PHE A 81 12.38 6.22 -27.89
N HIS A 82 11.95 6.66 -29.07
CA HIS A 82 10.68 6.23 -29.66
C HIS A 82 10.90 5.67 -31.07
N ILE A 83 10.03 4.74 -31.47
CA ILE A 83 9.98 4.19 -32.82
C ILE A 83 8.60 4.48 -33.37
N ASP A 84 8.57 5.26 -34.45
CA ASP A 84 7.36 5.54 -35.21
C ASP A 84 7.39 4.75 -36.51
N ASP A 85 6.89 3.51 -36.44
CA ASP A 85 6.71 2.64 -37.61
C ASP A 85 5.21 2.39 -37.82
N ARG A 86 4.70 1.21 -37.43
CA ARG A 86 3.26 0.88 -37.54
C ARG A 86 2.45 1.25 -36.30
N SER A 87 3.12 1.45 -35.18
CA SER A 87 2.57 1.86 -33.90
C SER A 87 3.66 2.63 -33.17
N LEU A 88 3.28 3.63 -32.38
CA LEU A 88 4.25 4.43 -31.64
C LEU A 88 4.77 3.63 -30.45
N TRP A 89 6.03 3.20 -30.49
CA TRP A 89 6.67 2.51 -29.38
C TRP A 89 7.59 3.46 -28.64
N PHE A 90 7.53 3.44 -27.32
CA PHE A 90 8.50 4.08 -26.44
C PHE A 90 9.44 3.02 -25.85
N GLY A 91 10.73 3.31 -25.82
CA GLY A 91 11.77 2.41 -25.33
C GLY A 91 12.57 3.03 -24.21
N LEU A 92 12.71 2.32 -23.09
CA LEU A 92 13.62 2.63 -21.99
C LEU A 92 14.72 1.57 -21.97
N VAL A 93 15.97 2.01 -22.08
CA VAL A 93 17.14 1.15 -22.03
C VAL A 93 17.87 1.35 -20.70
N GLN A 94 18.18 0.25 -20.04
CA GLN A 94 18.91 0.22 -18.78
C GLN A 94 19.96 -0.89 -18.77
N GLU A 95 20.90 -0.78 -17.84
CA GLU A 95 21.90 -1.80 -17.58
C GLU A 95 21.26 -3.18 -17.31
N TYR A 96 21.85 -4.22 -17.91
CA TYR A 96 21.52 -5.60 -17.57
C TYR A 96 22.28 -6.01 -16.31
N ILE A 97 21.55 -6.59 -15.35
CA ILE A 97 22.13 -7.18 -14.14
C ILE A 97 22.16 -8.70 -14.32
N PRO A 98 23.36 -9.32 -14.45
CA PRO A 98 23.50 -10.77 -14.50
C PRO A 98 23.04 -11.41 -13.19
N GLY A 99 22.16 -12.40 -13.28
CA GLY A 99 21.60 -13.10 -12.13
C GLY A 99 20.15 -13.55 -12.36
N ALA A 100 19.49 -13.94 -11.28
CA ALA A 100 18.09 -14.38 -11.29
C ALA A 100 17.26 -13.54 -10.32
N SER A 101 16.02 -13.24 -10.68
CA SER A 101 15.08 -12.64 -9.74
C SER A 101 14.82 -13.57 -8.54
N LEU A 102 14.56 -13.00 -7.37
CA LEU A 102 14.17 -13.79 -6.21
C LEU A 102 12.90 -14.62 -6.47
N LYS A 103 12.00 -14.13 -7.34
CA LYS A 103 10.82 -14.87 -7.80
C LYS A 103 11.18 -16.12 -8.60
N GLU A 104 12.13 -16.03 -9.52
CA GLU A 104 12.59 -17.19 -10.30
C GLU A 104 13.22 -18.22 -9.37
N LEU A 105 14.07 -17.79 -8.44
CA LEU A 105 14.66 -18.67 -7.43
C LEU A 105 13.61 -19.36 -6.56
N LEU A 106 12.57 -18.64 -6.12
CA LEU A 106 11.44 -19.21 -5.39
C LEU A 106 10.68 -20.25 -6.21
N THR A 107 10.42 -19.96 -7.49
CA THR A 107 9.76 -20.86 -8.45
C THR A 107 10.56 -22.14 -8.65
N GLN A 108 11.89 -22.04 -8.64
CA GLN A 108 12.81 -23.18 -8.71
C GLN A 108 12.88 -23.98 -7.39
N GLY A 109 12.08 -23.62 -6.38
CA GLY A 109 12.02 -24.31 -5.10
C GLY A 109 13.11 -23.89 -4.11
N ARG A 110 13.92 -22.86 -4.43
CA ARG A 110 14.93 -22.36 -3.49
C ARG A 110 14.24 -21.86 -2.22
N ARG A 111 14.88 -22.12 -1.08
CA ARG A 111 14.55 -21.55 0.22
C ARG A 111 15.77 -20.84 0.76
N PHE A 112 15.55 -19.72 1.43
CA PHE A 112 16.63 -18.86 1.91
C PHE A 112 16.87 -19.11 3.40
N THR A 113 18.13 -19.22 3.79
CA THR A 113 18.51 -19.34 5.19
C THR A 113 18.29 -18.02 5.93
N GLU A 114 18.23 -18.06 7.26
CA GLU A 114 18.16 -16.84 8.07
C GLU A 114 19.27 -15.84 7.72
N GLU A 115 20.50 -16.33 7.53
CA GLU A 115 21.64 -15.48 7.17
C GLU A 115 21.44 -14.80 5.81
N GLN A 116 20.97 -15.55 4.81
CA GLN A 116 20.68 -14.99 3.49
C GLN A 116 19.56 -13.95 3.56
N VAL A 117 18.52 -14.21 4.34
CA VAL A 117 17.39 -13.28 4.53
C VAL A 117 17.85 -11.98 5.21
N ARG A 118 18.77 -12.07 6.18
CA ARG A 118 19.38 -10.89 6.80
C ARG A 118 20.19 -10.08 5.80
N GLN A 119 21.03 -10.74 4.99
CA GLN A 119 21.82 -10.04 3.97
C GLN A 119 20.94 -9.36 2.93
N ILE A 120 19.93 -10.07 2.41
CA ILE A 120 18.94 -9.52 1.48
C ILE A 120 18.25 -8.30 2.09
N ALA A 121 17.84 -8.39 3.36
CA ALA A 121 17.20 -7.28 4.05
C ALA A 121 18.13 -6.07 4.16
N ILE A 122 19.40 -6.27 4.51
CA ILE A 122 20.39 -5.19 4.60
C ILE A 122 20.60 -4.52 3.24
N ASP A 123 20.78 -5.30 2.17
CA ASP A 123 20.98 -4.76 0.82
C ASP A 123 19.79 -3.90 0.38
N ILE A 124 18.56 -4.41 0.58
CA ILE A 124 17.34 -3.66 0.23
C ILE A 124 17.20 -2.40 1.08
N LEU A 125 17.50 -2.48 2.39
CA LEU A 125 17.43 -1.32 3.27
C LEU A 125 18.43 -0.22 2.88
N ASN A 126 19.64 -0.59 2.42
CA ASN A 126 20.61 0.39 1.90
C ASN A 126 20.05 1.12 0.66
N ILE A 127 19.40 0.38 -0.25
CA ILE A 127 18.77 0.96 -1.44
C ILE A 127 17.62 1.89 -1.04
N LEU A 128 16.74 1.44 -0.14
CA LEU A 128 15.61 2.24 0.33
C LEU A 128 16.07 3.49 1.09
N GLU A 129 17.13 3.39 1.89
CA GLU A 129 17.73 4.54 2.56
C GLU A 129 18.19 5.60 1.56
N PHE A 130 18.90 5.19 0.50
CA PHE A 130 19.31 6.09 -0.58
C PHE A 130 18.09 6.77 -1.23
N LEU A 131 17.08 6.00 -1.68
CA LEU A 131 15.90 6.56 -2.36
C LEU A 131 15.11 7.53 -1.46
N HIS A 132 14.95 7.18 -0.18
CA HIS A 132 14.16 7.98 0.77
C HIS A 132 14.87 9.27 1.20
N GLN A 133 16.19 9.37 1.01
CA GLN A 133 16.99 10.57 1.31
C GLN A 133 17.11 11.55 0.14
N LEU A 134 16.67 11.16 -1.07
CA LEU A 134 16.61 12.09 -2.21
C LEU A 134 15.69 13.28 -1.92
N ASN A 135 15.89 14.37 -2.66
CA ASN A 135 15.06 15.56 -2.57
C ASN A 135 14.49 15.94 -3.95
N PRO A 136 13.21 15.68 -4.23
CA PRO A 136 12.23 15.06 -3.35
C PRO A 136 12.50 13.57 -3.09
N ALA A 137 11.99 13.05 -1.96
CA ALA A 137 12.13 11.63 -1.63
C ALA A 137 11.38 10.76 -2.63
N VAL A 138 12.01 9.65 -3.01
CA VAL A 138 11.51 8.68 -3.99
C VAL A 138 11.02 7.43 -3.26
N LEU A 139 9.75 7.04 -3.47
CA LEU A 139 9.19 5.81 -2.92
C LEU A 139 9.04 4.74 -4.00
N HIS A 140 9.55 3.53 -3.78
CA HIS A 140 9.54 2.47 -4.80
C HIS A 140 8.15 1.87 -5.02
N ARG A 141 7.42 1.58 -3.93
CA ARG A 141 6.02 1.10 -3.86
C ARG A 141 5.73 -0.29 -4.42
N ASP A 142 6.68 -0.92 -5.09
CA ASP A 142 6.51 -2.28 -5.61
C ASP A 142 7.69 -3.20 -5.25
N ILE A 143 8.09 -3.15 -3.97
CA ILE A 143 9.10 -4.08 -3.43
C ILE A 143 8.49 -5.48 -3.35
N LYS A 144 8.97 -6.39 -4.20
CA LYS A 144 8.53 -7.79 -4.29
C LYS A 144 9.61 -8.66 -4.94
N PRO A 145 9.55 -10.00 -4.80
CA PRO A 145 10.58 -10.90 -5.33
C PRO A 145 10.87 -10.79 -6.84
N SER A 146 9.92 -10.35 -7.67
CA SER A 146 10.16 -10.20 -9.12
C SER A 146 10.98 -8.95 -9.47
N ASN A 147 11.04 -7.98 -8.56
CA ASN A 147 11.72 -6.71 -8.76
C ASN A 147 13.07 -6.66 -8.03
N LEU A 148 13.52 -7.81 -7.53
CA LEU A 148 14.78 -7.97 -6.81
C LEU A 148 15.59 -9.05 -7.51
N ILE A 149 16.74 -8.67 -8.06
CA ILE A 149 17.67 -9.60 -8.73
C ILE A 149 18.75 -9.99 -7.73
N TRP A 150 18.92 -11.31 -7.54
CA TRP A 150 20.10 -11.88 -6.91
C TRP A 150 21.19 -11.94 -7.98
N GLY A 151 22.13 -10.99 -7.91
CA GLY A 151 23.22 -10.89 -8.86
C GLY A 151 24.21 -12.04 -8.74
N ASP A 152 24.92 -12.34 -9.83
CA ASP A 152 26.00 -13.34 -9.83
C ASP A 152 27.14 -12.95 -8.88
N ASP A 153 27.27 -11.66 -8.58
CA ASP A 153 28.17 -11.10 -7.56
C ASP A 153 27.66 -11.26 -6.11
N GLN A 154 26.57 -12.01 -5.92
CA GLN A 154 25.90 -12.31 -4.65
C GLN A 154 25.26 -11.10 -3.95
N ASN A 155 25.02 -10.00 -4.65
CA ASN A 155 24.34 -8.84 -4.09
C ASN A 155 22.91 -8.69 -4.62
N ILE A 156 22.06 -8.01 -3.85
CA ILE A 156 20.70 -7.69 -4.30
C ILE A 156 20.64 -6.38 -5.06
N TYR A 157 19.97 -6.43 -6.22
CA TYR A 157 19.67 -5.27 -7.06
C TYR A 157 18.17 -5.02 -7.09
N LEU A 158 17.77 -3.75 -6.95
CA LEU A 158 16.39 -3.32 -7.09
C LEU A 158 16.14 -2.83 -8.52
N VAL A 159 15.14 -3.39 -9.17
CA VAL A 159 14.75 -3.06 -10.54
C VAL A 159 13.27 -2.65 -10.60
N ASP A 160 12.87 -2.09 -11.75
CA ASP A 160 11.48 -1.73 -12.06
C ASP A 160 10.87 -0.57 -11.26
N PHE A 161 11.13 0.65 -11.74
CA PHE A 161 10.74 1.91 -11.08
C PHE A 161 9.39 2.45 -11.60
N GLY A 162 8.62 1.64 -12.33
CA GLY A 162 7.33 2.03 -12.93
C GLY A 162 6.22 2.37 -11.93
N SER A 163 6.41 2.06 -10.65
CA SER A 163 5.45 2.33 -9.57
C SER A 163 5.80 3.54 -8.71
N VAL A 164 6.88 4.24 -9.04
CA VAL A 164 7.49 5.23 -8.16
C VAL A 164 6.69 6.52 -8.09
N GLN A 165 6.71 7.18 -6.92
CA GLN A 165 6.23 8.55 -6.76
C GLN A 165 7.20 9.42 -5.97
N ASP A 166 7.40 10.63 -6.48
CA ASP A 166 8.01 11.77 -5.79
C ASP A 166 6.99 12.43 -4.86
N ARG A 167 7.38 12.69 -3.62
CA ARG A 167 6.50 13.38 -2.66
C ARG A 167 6.10 14.79 -3.09
N ALA A 168 6.86 15.45 -3.96
CA ALA A 168 6.57 16.80 -4.44
C ALA A 168 5.37 16.87 -5.40
N ALA A 169 4.94 15.75 -6.00
CA ALA A 169 3.79 15.70 -6.90
C ALA A 169 2.42 15.70 -6.19
N GLN A 170 2.35 16.18 -4.94
CA GLN A 170 1.11 16.19 -4.13
C GLN A 170 0.07 17.22 -4.60
N GLU A 171 0.46 18.19 -5.43
CA GLU A 171 -0.47 19.18 -5.99
C GLU A 171 -0.86 18.78 -7.42
N GLY A 172 -1.97 18.03 -7.56
CA GLY A 172 -2.68 17.87 -8.82
C GLY A 172 -2.40 16.61 -9.66
N ALA A 173 -1.55 15.68 -9.19
CA ALA A 173 -1.36 14.40 -9.90
C ALA A 173 -2.48 13.39 -9.59
N THR A 174 -3.07 12.79 -10.64
CA THR A 174 -4.03 11.71 -10.56
C THR A 174 -3.51 10.59 -9.64
N PHE A 175 -4.29 10.21 -8.62
CA PHE A 175 -3.91 9.14 -7.71
C PHE A 175 -4.00 7.78 -8.40
N THR A 176 -2.91 7.31 -9.00
CA THR A 176 -2.87 5.94 -9.53
C THR A 176 -2.74 4.96 -8.36
N VAL A 177 -3.71 4.06 -8.23
CA VAL A 177 -3.63 2.92 -7.30
C VAL A 177 -2.59 1.95 -7.86
N VAL A 178 -1.38 2.00 -7.30
CA VAL A 178 -0.27 1.13 -7.70
C VAL A 178 0.09 0.22 -6.53
N GLY A 179 0.31 -1.07 -6.80
CA GLY A 179 0.77 -2.03 -5.79
C GLY A 179 0.39 -3.47 -6.14
N THR A 180 1.28 -4.41 -5.83
CA THR A 180 0.99 -5.83 -6.03
C THR A 180 0.24 -6.40 -4.82
N TYR A 181 -0.90 -7.05 -5.08
CA TYR A 181 -1.70 -7.70 -4.03
C TYR A 181 -0.86 -8.65 -3.18
N GLY A 182 -0.97 -8.53 -1.85
CA GLY A 182 -0.18 -9.28 -0.87
C GLY A 182 1.15 -8.63 -0.47
N TYR A 183 1.73 -7.74 -1.29
CA TYR A 183 2.99 -7.04 -0.97
C TYR A 183 2.79 -5.58 -0.60
N ALA A 184 1.79 -4.92 -1.18
CA ALA A 184 1.48 -3.53 -0.91
C ALA A 184 0.61 -3.36 0.35
N PRO A 185 0.91 -2.38 1.22
CA PRO A 185 0.08 -2.09 2.38
C PRO A 185 -1.16 -1.26 2.04
N MET A 186 -2.18 -1.29 2.91
CA MET A 186 -3.49 -0.66 2.67
C MET A 186 -3.41 0.84 2.38
N GLU A 187 -2.53 1.59 3.05
CA GLU A 187 -2.41 3.04 2.84
C GLU A 187 -1.91 3.41 1.44
N GLN A 188 -1.21 2.49 0.76
CA GLN A 188 -0.76 2.70 -0.61
C GLN A 188 -1.92 2.71 -1.61
N PHE A 189 -2.94 1.86 -1.40
CA PHE A 189 -4.17 1.87 -2.20
C PHE A 189 -4.99 3.15 -2.01
N GLY A 190 -4.80 3.84 -0.88
CA GLY A 190 -5.37 5.16 -0.63
C GLY A 190 -4.52 6.34 -1.14
N GLY A 191 -3.42 6.07 -1.87
CA GLY A 191 -2.51 7.12 -2.38
C GLY A 191 -1.66 7.79 -1.29
N ARG A 192 -1.57 7.19 -0.09
CA ARG A 192 -0.88 7.76 1.08
C ARG A 192 0.42 7.02 1.40
N ALA A 193 1.07 6.45 0.40
CA ALA A 193 2.33 5.74 0.61
C ALA A 193 3.38 6.66 1.25
N VAL A 194 4.08 6.12 2.23
CA VAL A 194 5.16 6.76 3.00
C VAL A 194 6.40 5.87 2.94
N PRO A 195 7.58 6.32 3.39
CA PRO A 195 8.76 5.45 3.53
C PRO A 195 8.48 4.11 4.22
N ALA A 196 7.62 4.12 5.25
CA ALA A 196 7.19 2.91 5.96
C ALA A 196 6.32 1.95 5.13
N SER A 197 5.81 2.38 3.97
CA SER A 197 5.09 1.52 3.03
C SER A 197 6.05 0.63 2.23
N ASP A 198 7.21 1.15 1.79
CA ASP A 198 8.27 0.33 1.18
C ASP A 198 8.82 -0.70 2.16
N LEU A 199 8.91 -0.34 3.46
CA LEU A 199 9.33 -1.25 4.52
C LEU A 199 8.34 -2.41 4.73
N TYR A 200 7.04 -2.18 4.54
CA TYR A 200 6.06 -3.26 4.52
C TYR A 200 6.25 -4.18 3.31
N GLY A 201 6.50 -3.62 2.13
CA GLY A 201 6.84 -4.40 0.93
C GLY A 201 8.10 -5.26 1.13
N LEU A 202 9.12 -4.72 1.80
CA LEU A 202 10.27 -5.51 2.25
C LEU A 202 9.84 -6.64 3.19
N GLY A 203 9.09 -6.35 4.25
CA GLY A 203 8.66 -7.37 5.21
C GLY A 203 7.89 -8.52 4.58
N THR A 204 6.91 -8.23 3.72
CA THR A 204 6.14 -9.23 2.98
C THR A 204 6.99 -10.03 1.99
N THR A 205 7.96 -9.37 1.34
CA THR A 205 8.97 -10.05 0.50
C THR A 205 9.76 -11.05 1.32
N LEU A 206 10.31 -10.65 2.48
CA LEU A 206 11.09 -11.55 3.33
C LEU A 206 10.26 -12.73 3.82
N ILE A 207 8.99 -12.52 4.21
CA ILE A 207 8.05 -13.59 4.55
C ILE A 207 7.93 -14.60 3.40
N HIS A 208 7.80 -14.13 2.16
CA HIS A 208 7.75 -15.02 1.00
C HIS A 208 9.05 -15.81 0.83
N LEU A 209 10.22 -15.19 1.01
CA LEU A 209 11.51 -15.87 0.88
C LEU A 209 11.68 -17.01 1.89
N VAL A 210 11.23 -16.83 3.13
CA VAL A 210 11.38 -17.82 4.21
C VAL A 210 10.31 -18.90 4.19
N THR A 211 9.08 -18.58 3.79
CA THR A 211 7.98 -19.55 3.73
C THR A 211 7.92 -20.28 2.40
N GLY A 212 8.37 -19.63 1.31
CA GLY A 212 8.12 -20.05 -0.06
C GLY A 212 6.65 -19.94 -0.49
N ILE A 213 5.81 -19.25 0.29
CA ILE A 213 4.38 -19.07 0.03
C ILE A 213 4.13 -17.58 -0.20
N ALA A 214 3.33 -17.25 -1.22
CA ALA A 214 3.00 -15.85 -1.49
C ALA A 214 2.25 -15.24 -0.29
N PRO A 215 2.54 -13.99 0.11
CA PRO A 215 1.90 -13.38 1.29
C PRO A 215 0.38 -13.33 1.25
N ALA A 216 -0.20 -13.24 0.05
CA ALA A 216 -1.64 -13.28 -0.20
C ALA A 216 -2.29 -14.64 0.11
N GLU A 217 -1.53 -15.72 0.07
CA GLU A 217 -1.99 -17.09 0.33
C GLU A 217 -1.83 -17.49 1.80
N LEU A 218 -1.09 -16.69 2.58
CA LEU A 218 -0.92 -16.91 4.01
C LEU A 218 -2.17 -16.47 4.80
N PRO A 219 -2.52 -17.19 5.88
CA PRO A 219 -3.64 -16.79 6.73
C PRO A 219 -3.38 -15.43 7.36
N GLN A 220 -4.43 -14.64 7.51
CA GLN A 220 -4.36 -13.30 8.10
C GLN A 220 -5.30 -13.18 9.28
N LYS A 221 -4.87 -12.46 10.32
CA LYS A 221 -5.70 -12.11 11.49
C LYS A 221 -5.48 -10.65 11.85
N ASN A 222 -6.55 -9.87 11.92
CA ASN A 222 -6.49 -8.41 12.14
C ASN A 222 -5.52 -7.72 11.18
N LEU A 223 -5.56 -8.08 9.89
CA LEU A 223 -4.66 -7.59 8.83
C LEU A 223 -3.17 -7.92 9.01
N ARG A 224 -2.80 -8.74 10.00
CA ARG A 224 -1.44 -9.27 10.18
C ARG A 224 -1.30 -10.63 9.51
N ILE A 225 -0.18 -10.84 8.83
CA ILE A 225 0.17 -12.10 8.17
C ILE A 225 0.63 -13.11 9.23
N CYS A 226 0.00 -14.29 9.26
CA CYS A 226 0.36 -15.36 10.19
C CYS A 226 1.38 -16.32 9.56
N PHE A 227 2.68 -15.99 9.65
CA PHE A 227 3.77 -16.79 9.07
C PHE A 227 4.63 -17.55 10.10
N LYS A 228 4.57 -17.18 11.39
CA LYS A 228 5.50 -17.66 12.43
C LYS A 228 5.56 -19.18 12.55
N ASP A 229 4.40 -19.84 12.49
CA ASP A 229 4.30 -21.30 12.63
C ASP A 229 4.83 -22.08 11.40
N ARG A 230 5.21 -21.37 10.33
CA ARG A 230 5.68 -21.95 9.06
C ARG A 230 7.18 -21.76 8.84
N VAL A 231 7.90 -21.18 9.80
CA VAL A 231 9.32 -20.84 9.64
C VAL A 231 10.13 -21.28 10.86
N SER A 232 11.41 -21.56 10.64
CA SER A 232 12.40 -21.82 11.69
C SER A 232 13.42 -20.69 11.71
N LEU A 233 13.02 -19.53 12.23
CA LEU A 233 13.84 -18.33 12.35
C LEU A 233 14.07 -17.98 13.82
N SER A 234 15.14 -17.25 14.12
CA SER A 234 15.36 -16.70 15.45
C SER A 234 14.20 -15.78 15.88
N PRO A 235 13.83 -15.76 17.16
CA PRO A 235 12.77 -14.87 17.66
C PRO A 235 13.01 -13.40 17.33
N ASN A 236 14.27 -12.98 17.26
CA ASN A 236 14.67 -11.62 16.92
C ASN A 236 14.32 -11.28 15.48
N LEU A 237 14.64 -12.15 14.53
CA LEU A 237 14.29 -11.93 13.12
C LEU A 237 12.78 -11.97 12.91
N VAL A 238 12.07 -12.90 13.57
CA VAL A 238 10.60 -12.96 13.50
C VAL A 238 9.98 -11.66 14.00
N SER A 239 10.40 -11.16 15.16
CA SER A 239 9.90 -9.90 15.73
C SER A 239 10.21 -8.69 14.84
N TRP A 240 11.39 -8.69 14.22
CA TRP A 240 11.79 -7.65 13.30
C TRP A 240 10.96 -7.63 12.00
N ILE A 241 10.71 -8.79 11.39
CA ILE A 241 9.83 -8.92 10.22
C ILE A 241 8.39 -8.55 10.58
N ASP A 242 7.89 -9.01 11.74
CA ASP A 242 6.56 -8.64 12.27
C ASP A 242 6.41 -7.11 12.31
N LYS A 243 7.42 -6.42 12.85
CA LYS A 243 7.41 -4.95 12.96
C LYS A 243 7.40 -4.24 11.61
N LEU A 244 8.08 -4.79 10.59
CA LEU A 244 7.98 -4.26 9.22
C LEU A 244 6.57 -4.40 8.65
N THR A 245 5.88 -5.48 9.00
CA THR A 245 4.57 -5.85 8.45
C THR A 245 3.38 -5.44 9.32
N GLU A 246 3.57 -4.54 10.30
CA GLU A 246 2.47 -4.02 11.10
C GLU A 246 1.41 -3.32 10.21
N PRO A 247 0.10 -3.53 10.40
CA PRO A 247 -0.91 -2.92 9.52
C PRO A 247 -0.91 -1.40 9.60
N ALA A 248 -0.70 -0.85 10.80
CA ALA A 248 -0.63 0.58 11.05
C ALA A 248 0.79 1.11 10.74
N PRO A 249 0.97 2.03 9.78
CA PRO A 249 2.30 2.52 9.39
C PRO A 249 3.06 3.20 10.54
N GLU A 250 2.36 3.80 11.50
CA GLU A 250 2.95 4.41 12.70
C GLU A 250 3.54 3.40 13.70
N GLN A 251 3.17 2.12 13.60
CA GLN A 251 3.71 1.04 14.42
C GLN A 251 4.94 0.37 13.77
N ARG A 252 5.19 0.64 12.48
CA ARG A 252 6.37 0.17 11.75
C ARG A 252 7.61 0.99 12.11
N PHE A 253 8.76 0.57 11.58
CA PHE A 253 9.93 1.45 11.51
C PHE A 253 9.62 2.68 10.65
N LYS A 254 10.11 3.85 11.08
CA LYS A 254 9.88 5.11 10.37
C LYS A 254 10.81 5.29 9.17
N THR A 255 12.01 4.73 9.25
CA THR A 255 13.05 4.88 8.21
C THR A 255 13.80 3.57 7.98
N ALA A 256 14.39 3.42 6.79
CA ALA A 256 15.24 2.27 6.46
C ALA A 256 16.45 2.16 7.40
N SER A 257 17.11 3.27 7.76
CA SER A 257 18.22 3.28 8.72
C SER A 257 17.81 2.84 10.13
N GLN A 258 16.56 3.09 10.53
CA GLN A 258 16.04 2.59 11.81
C GLN A 258 15.84 1.08 11.76
N ALA A 259 15.24 0.57 10.69
CA ALA A 259 15.04 -0.87 10.48
C ALA A 259 16.38 -1.61 10.41
N LYS A 260 17.37 -1.08 9.66
CA LYS A 260 18.70 -1.66 9.51
C LYS A 260 19.43 -1.78 10.85
N ARG A 261 19.53 -0.68 11.61
CA ARG A 261 20.16 -0.69 12.94
C ARG A 261 19.52 -1.71 13.89
N ALA A 262 18.19 -1.83 13.85
CA ALA A 262 17.48 -2.81 14.68
C ALA A 262 17.73 -4.27 14.26
N LEU A 263 17.99 -4.52 12.97
CA LEU A 263 18.34 -5.84 12.46
C LEU A 263 19.76 -6.24 12.89
N GLU A 264 20.71 -5.32 12.75
CA GLU A 264 22.13 -5.49 13.07
C GLU A 264 22.38 -5.61 14.58
N SER A 265 21.66 -4.84 15.41
CA SER A 265 21.83 -4.88 16.86
C SER A 265 21.38 -6.20 17.48
N GLY A 266 20.67 -7.06 16.72
CA GLY A 266 20.16 -8.35 17.17
C GLY A 266 19.26 -8.25 18.41
N THR A 267 18.82 -7.05 18.78
CA THR A 267 18.06 -6.82 20.00
C THR A 267 16.67 -7.37 19.76
N VAL A 268 16.15 -8.19 20.68
CA VAL A 268 14.73 -8.50 20.72
C VAL A 268 14.03 -7.15 20.72
N LEU A 269 13.29 -6.84 19.65
CA LEU A 269 12.36 -5.72 19.68
C LEU A 269 11.30 -6.17 20.67
N ASN A 270 11.50 -5.84 21.94
CA ASN A 270 10.63 -6.18 23.04
C ASN A 270 9.29 -5.50 22.79
N ASN A 271 8.44 -6.17 22.01
CA ASN A 271 7.02 -5.95 21.95
C ASN A 271 6.39 -7.35 22.08
N TYR A 272 5.85 -7.58 23.27
CA TYR A 272 5.04 -8.72 23.72
C TYR A 272 5.79 -9.99 24.13
N THR A 273 6.17 -10.01 25.42
CA THR A 273 6.13 -11.21 26.25
C THR A 273 4.79 -11.94 26.04
N GLY A 274 4.86 -13.19 25.59
CA GLY A 274 3.77 -14.13 25.77
C GLY A 274 3.44 -14.31 27.24
N SER A 275 2.14 -14.46 27.53
CA SER A 275 1.60 -15.24 28.64
C SER A 275 2.33 -15.12 29.99
N GLN A 276 2.18 -13.98 30.66
CA GLN A 276 1.89 -14.00 32.08
C GLN A 276 0.65 -13.14 32.32
N LEU A 277 -0.25 -13.64 33.16
CA LEU A 277 -1.39 -12.92 33.71
C LEU A 277 -0.90 -11.70 34.51
N ILE A 278 -0.44 -10.67 33.81
CA ILE A 278 -0.19 -9.35 34.39
C ILE A 278 -1.44 -8.55 34.07
N ARG A 279 -2.26 -8.32 35.09
CA ARG A 279 -3.38 -7.38 35.02
C ARG A 279 -2.84 -6.07 34.44
N PRO A 280 -3.47 -5.51 33.38
CA PRO A 280 -2.99 -4.26 32.81
C PRO A 280 -3.10 -3.17 33.88
N THR A 281 -1.97 -2.58 34.25
CA THR A 281 -2.00 -1.27 34.89
C THR A 281 -2.33 -0.26 33.79
N PRO A 282 -3.30 0.66 34.00
CA PRO A 282 -3.90 1.40 32.92
C PRO A 282 -2.91 2.43 32.39
N VAL A 283 -2.68 2.45 31.07
CA VAL A 283 -2.48 3.74 30.41
C VAL A 283 -3.79 4.47 30.67
N THR A 284 -3.76 5.49 31.52
CA THR A 284 -4.96 6.29 31.81
C THR A 284 -5.41 6.93 30.52
N PHE A 285 -6.34 6.28 29.83
CA PHE A 285 -7.19 6.90 28.85
C PHE A 285 -7.84 8.10 29.53
N VAL A 286 -7.30 9.30 29.27
CA VAL A 286 -7.93 10.54 29.72
C VAL A 286 -9.17 10.67 28.86
N ASN A 287 -10.28 10.23 29.42
CA ASN A 287 -11.55 10.20 28.74
C ASN A 287 -12.06 11.63 28.50
N ASN A 288 -11.85 12.11 27.28
CA ASN A 288 -12.29 13.42 26.84
C ASN A 288 -13.70 13.43 26.23
N SER A 289 -14.44 12.32 26.34
CA SER A 289 -15.85 12.32 25.93
C SER A 289 -16.68 13.30 26.76
N GLY A 290 -17.66 13.93 26.14
CA GLY A 290 -18.44 14.97 26.80
C GLY A 290 -17.64 16.25 27.09
N GLN A 291 -16.43 16.42 26.53
CA GLN A 291 -15.67 17.66 26.60
C GLN A 291 -15.76 18.39 25.25
N GLY A 292 -16.05 19.70 25.29
CA GLY A 292 -16.22 20.53 24.09
C GLY A 292 -17.64 20.56 23.54
N ASN A 293 -17.98 21.66 22.86
CA ASN A 293 -19.24 21.77 22.13
C ASN A 293 -19.18 20.99 20.81
N LEU A 294 -20.34 20.71 20.21
CA LEU A 294 -20.45 19.91 18.97
C LEU A 294 -19.52 20.39 17.83
N PHE A 295 -19.34 21.71 17.74
CA PHE A 295 -18.55 22.41 16.73
C PHE A 295 -17.17 22.84 17.21
N ASP A 296 -16.79 22.50 18.44
CA ASP A 296 -15.49 22.84 19.00
C ASP A 296 -14.42 21.91 18.43
N SER A 297 -13.58 22.44 17.52
CA SER A 297 -12.48 21.71 16.90
C SER A 297 -11.26 21.56 17.81
N SER A 298 -11.21 22.28 18.94
CA SER A 298 -10.08 22.25 19.87
C SER A 298 -10.01 20.97 20.70
N VAL A 299 -11.15 20.29 20.90
CA VAL A 299 -11.20 19.00 21.58
C VAL A 299 -10.98 17.85 20.57
N PRO A 300 -9.82 17.17 20.64
CA PRO A 300 -9.50 16.11 19.68
C PRO A 300 -10.39 14.89 19.91
N VAL A 301 -10.95 14.35 18.84
CA VAL A 301 -11.71 13.11 18.88
C VAL A 301 -10.77 11.94 18.55
N PRO A 302 -10.71 10.86 19.36
CA PRO A 302 -9.85 9.71 19.06
C PRO A 302 -10.05 9.19 17.62
N GLU A 303 -8.97 8.94 16.89
CA GLU A 303 -9.04 8.46 15.49
C GLU A 303 -9.86 7.17 15.38
N GLU A 304 -9.78 6.33 16.40
CA GLU A 304 -10.53 5.09 16.57
C GLU A 304 -12.05 5.18 16.48
N ILE A 305 -12.62 6.37 16.70
CA ILE A 305 -14.05 6.59 16.65
C ILE A 305 -14.48 7.37 15.41
N LYS A 306 -13.52 7.92 14.64
CA LYS A 306 -13.83 8.60 13.38
C LYS A 306 -14.25 7.59 12.33
N GLY A 307 -15.13 8.02 11.44
CA GLY A 307 -15.69 7.19 10.38
C GLY A 307 -17.20 7.29 10.29
N TRP A 308 -17.77 6.67 9.26
CA TRP A 308 -19.19 6.73 8.98
C TRP A 308 -20.03 6.03 10.05
N ASN A 309 -21.12 6.66 10.48
CA ASN A 309 -22.06 6.13 11.45
C ASN A 309 -23.34 5.65 10.76
N TRP A 310 -23.40 4.36 10.47
CA TRP A 310 -24.56 3.73 9.83
C TRP A 310 -25.83 3.79 10.68
N GLY A 311 -25.72 3.72 12.01
CA GLY A 311 -26.87 3.85 12.90
C GLY A 311 -27.49 5.25 12.86
N ALA A 312 -26.65 6.28 12.89
CA ALA A 312 -27.06 7.68 12.80
C ALA A 312 -27.65 8.03 11.43
N PHE A 313 -27.14 7.41 10.36
CA PHE A 313 -27.66 7.58 9.00
C PHE A 313 -29.01 6.88 8.81
N LEU A 314 -29.10 5.58 9.15
CA LEU A 314 -30.28 4.75 8.86
C LEU A 314 -31.43 4.98 9.84
N LEU A 315 -31.13 5.42 11.08
CA LEU A 315 -32.12 5.69 12.12
C LEU A 315 -31.97 7.14 12.63
N SER A 316 -31.78 8.09 11.72
CA SER A 316 -31.56 9.51 12.03
C SER A 316 -32.65 10.13 12.90
N ALA A 317 -33.88 9.63 12.80
CA ALA A 317 -35.02 10.07 13.61
C ALA A 317 -34.91 9.70 15.11
N PHE A 318 -34.19 8.62 15.46
CA PHE A 318 -34.18 8.06 16.82
C PHE A 318 -32.79 8.04 17.46
N TRP A 319 -31.75 7.90 16.65
CA TRP A 319 -30.36 7.87 17.09
C TRP A 319 -29.93 9.09 17.94
N PRO A 320 -30.37 10.34 17.64
CA PRO A 320 -30.04 11.53 18.43
C PRO A 320 -30.35 11.43 19.93
N PHE A 321 -31.46 10.80 20.29
CA PHE A 321 -31.97 10.75 21.67
C PHE A 321 -31.03 10.00 22.62
N THR A 322 -30.43 8.91 22.15
CA THR A 322 -29.55 8.08 23.00
C THR A 322 -28.10 8.60 23.06
N ASN A 323 -27.73 9.46 22.10
CA ASN A 323 -26.40 10.02 21.94
C ASN A 323 -26.30 11.50 22.33
N SER A 324 -27.41 12.14 22.72
CA SER A 324 -27.48 13.56 23.09
C SER A 324 -27.03 14.51 21.97
N VAL A 325 -27.29 14.14 20.71
CA VAL A 325 -26.92 14.93 19.51
C VAL A 325 -28.17 15.66 18.97
N TRP A 326 -28.63 16.69 19.69
CA TRP A 326 -29.93 17.32 19.42
C TRP A 326 -30.05 18.01 18.05
N ILE A 327 -28.94 18.47 17.46
CA ILE A 327 -28.95 19.00 16.09
C ILE A 327 -29.43 17.95 15.08
N GLY A 328 -29.30 16.66 15.40
CA GLY A 328 -29.80 15.57 14.59
C GLY A 328 -31.32 15.57 14.42
N LEU A 329 -32.08 16.23 15.30
CA LEU A 329 -33.54 16.36 15.16
C LEU A 329 -33.97 17.21 13.96
N LEU A 330 -33.05 17.97 13.36
CA LEU A 330 -33.29 18.63 12.06
C LEU A 330 -33.62 17.61 10.95
N CYS A 331 -33.38 16.31 11.16
CA CYS A 331 -33.86 15.25 10.27
C CYS A 331 -35.38 15.21 10.09
N TRP A 332 -36.17 15.76 11.03
CA TRP A 332 -37.64 15.82 10.96
C TRP A 332 -38.15 17.03 10.16
N ILE A 333 -37.28 17.98 9.81
CA ILE A 333 -37.68 19.14 9.02
C ILE A 333 -37.80 18.70 7.54
N PRO A 334 -38.98 18.88 6.91
CA PRO A 334 -39.15 18.62 5.49
C PRO A 334 -38.12 19.38 4.65
N GLN A 335 -37.69 18.80 3.53
CA GLN A 335 -36.69 19.37 2.59
C GLN A 335 -35.23 19.41 3.08
N VAL A 336 -34.98 19.52 4.38
CA VAL A 336 -33.63 19.57 4.99
C VAL A 336 -33.22 18.23 5.62
N GLY A 337 -34.18 17.39 5.98
CA GLY A 337 -33.93 16.21 6.82
C GLY A 337 -33.02 15.14 6.20
N TRP A 338 -32.98 15.03 4.87
CA TRP A 338 -32.09 14.10 4.16
C TRP A 338 -30.62 14.56 4.24
N LEU A 339 -30.35 15.86 4.15
CA LEU A 339 -29.02 16.44 4.36
C LEU A 339 -28.55 16.21 5.80
N MET A 340 -29.45 16.37 6.77
CA MET A 340 -29.12 16.09 8.16
C MET A 340 -28.81 14.61 8.39
N SER A 341 -29.51 13.70 7.72
CA SER A 341 -29.23 12.27 7.81
C SER A 341 -27.83 11.95 7.27
N LEU A 342 -27.41 12.56 6.15
CA LEU A 342 -26.04 12.45 5.63
C LEU A 342 -25.00 13.06 6.58
N ALA A 343 -25.29 14.22 7.16
CA ALA A 343 -24.41 14.87 8.14
C ALA A 343 -24.23 14.00 9.40
N LEU A 344 -25.32 13.38 9.88
CA LEU A 344 -25.29 12.40 10.96
C LEU A 344 -24.49 11.14 10.58
N GLY A 345 -24.58 10.68 9.33
CA GLY A 345 -23.73 9.61 8.82
C GLY A 345 -22.25 9.97 8.86
N ALA A 346 -21.87 11.15 8.38
CA ALA A 346 -20.48 11.58 8.28
C ALA A 346 -19.86 11.98 9.63
N LYS A 347 -20.63 12.65 10.50
CA LYS A 347 -20.13 13.29 11.73
C LYS A 347 -20.75 12.74 13.02
N GLY A 348 -21.72 11.82 12.93
CA GLY A 348 -22.44 11.29 14.08
C GLY A 348 -21.53 10.72 15.17
N ASN A 349 -20.47 10.00 14.81
CA ASN A 349 -19.55 9.47 15.81
C ASN A 349 -18.83 10.57 16.61
N GLU A 350 -18.33 11.60 15.93
CA GLU A 350 -17.66 12.74 16.57
C GLU A 350 -18.63 13.53 17.46
N TRP A 351 -19.83 13.77 16.95
CA TRP A 351 -20.89 14.48 17.66
C TRP A 351 -21.36 13.72 18.90
N ALA A 352 -21.62 12.42 18.80
CA ALA A 352 -22.01 11.58 19.94
C ALA A 352 -20.91 11.48 21.00
N TRP A 353 -19.64 11.48 20.59
CA TRP A 353 -18.51 11.46 21.50
C TRP A 353 -18.40 12.76 22.31
N LYS A 354 -18.60 13.91 21.66
CA LYS A 354 -18.57 15.23 22.30
C LYS A 354 -19.83 15.53 23.12
N SER A 355 -20.97 14.98 22.73
CA SER A 355 -22.27 15.27 23.35
C SER A 355 -22.50 14.62 24.72
N ARG A 356 -21.79 13.55 25.06
CA ARG A 356 -22.04 12.77 26.29
C ARG A 356 -20.76 12.15 26.84
N ARG A 357 -20.66 12.05 28.18
CA ARG A 357 -19.64 11.25 28.87
C ARG A 357 -19.86 9.75 28.66
N TRP A 358 -18.95 9.10 27.96
CA TRP A 358 -18.84 7.65 27.81
C TRP A 358 -17.95 7.07 28.91
N ARG A 359 -18.06 5.77 29.20
CA ARG A 359 -17.20 5.13 30.22
C ARG A 359 -15.80 4.81 29.66
N SER A 360 -15.73 4.45 28.39
CA SER A 360 -14.51 4.18 27.62
C SER A 360 -14.81 4.22 26.12
N ILE A 361 -13.78 4.12 25.26
CA ILE A 361 -13.96 4.00 23.81
C ILE A 361 -14.73 2.71 23.47
N GLU A 362 -14.50 1.62 24.17
CA GLU A 362 -15.18 0.34 23.95
C GLU A 362 -16.66 0.44 24.27
N HIS A 363 -17.02 1.11 25.37
CA HIS A 363 -18.41 1.37 25.75
C HIS A 363 -19.14 2.17 24.65
N PHE A 364 -18.48 3.18 24.08
CA PHE A 364 -19.00 3.93 22.93
C PHE A 364 -19.16 3.05 21.68
N LYS A 365 -18.10 2.33 21.29
CA LYS A 365 -18.11 1.44 20.11
C LYS A 365 -19.16 0.34 20.22
N ALA A 366 -19.38 -0.21 21.42
CA ALA A 366 -20.43 -1.20 21.65
C ALA A 366 -21.83 -0.58 21.45
N HIS A 367 -22.04 0.62 21.97
CA HIS A 367 -23.29 1.36 21.77
C HIS A 367 -23.56 1.68 20.29
N GLN A 368 -22.55 2.18 19.56
CA GLN A 368 -22.70 2.48 18.12
C GLN A 368 -22.90 1.21 17.28
N ARG A 369 -22.27 0.09 17.65
CA ARG A 369 -22.50 -1.20 16.99
C ARG A 369 -23.95 -1.66 17.14
N GLY A 370 -24.56 -1.49 18.31
CA GLY A 370 -25.98 -1.78 18.51
C GLY A 370 -26.87 -0.97 17.56
N TRP A 371 -26.58 0.32 17.40
CA TRP A 371 -27.30 1.19 16.47
C TRP A 371 -27.07 0.85 14.99
N ALA A 372 -25.85 0.44 14.61
CA ALA A 372 -25.58 -0.01 13.24
C ALA A 372 -26.38 -1.28 12.91
N ILE A 373 -26.42 -2.24 13.83
CA ILE A 373 -27.22 -3.47 13.67
C ILE A 373 -28.71 -3.14 13.59
N ALA A 374 -29.22 -2.30 14.49
CA ALA A 374 -30.62 -1.85 14.45
C ALA A 374 -30.94 -1.10 13.15
N GLY A 375 -30.03 -0.26 12.65
CA GLY A 375 -30.19 0.46 11.39
C GLY A 375 -30.28 -0.47 10.19
N ILE A 376 -29.48 -1.53 10.16
CA ILE A 376 -29.55 -2.55 9.10
C ILE A 376 -30.85 -3.36 9.20
N LEU A 377 -31.23 -3.82 10.39
CA LEU A 377 -32.40 -4.69 10.58
C LEU A 377 -33.74 -3.97 10.46
N LEU A 378 -33.81 -2.69 10.85
CA LEU A 378 -35.06 -1.92 10.90
C LEU A 378 -35.07 -0.78 9.88
N GLY A 379 -33.98 -0.03 9.77
CA GLY A 379 -33.90 1.15 8.90
C GLY A 379 -33.94 0.80 7.42
N VAL A 380 -33.19 -0.21 6.99
CA VAL A 380 -33.15 -0.63 5.58
C VAL A 380 -34.52 -1.16 5.11
N PRO A 381 -35.20 -2.09 5.81
CA PRO A 381 -36.51 -2.56 5.38
C PRO A 381 -37.59 -1.47 5.34
N VAL A 382 -37.60 -0.56 6.32
CA VAL A 382 -38.54 0.57 6.33
C VAL A 382 -38.27 1.51 5.15
N SER A 383 -37.01 1.80 4.84
CA SER A 383 -36.64 2.63 3.69
C SER A 383 -37.08 1.98 2.37
N LEU A 384 -36.85 0.68 2.20
CA LEU A 384 -37.30 -0.07 1.02
C LEU A 384 -38.83 -0.08 0.90
N LEU A 385 -39.56 -0.26 2.00
CA LEU A 385 -41.01 -0.21 2.02
C LEU A 385 -41.54 1.17 1.61
N LEU A 386 -40.94 2.25 2.14
CA LEU A 386 -41.31 3.62 1.78
C LEU A 386 -41.06 3.92 0.30
N TRP A 387 -39.92 3.46 -0.24
CA TRP A 387 -39.61 3.57 -1.66
C TRP A 387 -40.57 2.75 -2.53
N PHE A 388 -40.92 1.55 -2.10
CA PHE A 388 -41.90 0.72 -2.79
C PHE A 388 -43.30 1.37 -2.79
N VAL A 389 -43.74 1.93 -1.68
CA VAL A 389 -45.02 2.66 -1.58
C VAL A 389 -44.99 3.91 -2.45
N MET A 390 -43.92 4.70 -2.44
CA MET A 390 -43.79 5.85 -3.35
C MET A 390 -43.83 5.41 -4.81
N PHE A 391 -43.10 4.36 -5.17
CA PHE A 391 -43.10 3.83 -6.54
C PHE A 391 -44.51 3.42 -6.97
N MET A 392 -45.27 2.75 -6.10
CA MET A 392 -46.67 2.37 -6.37
C MET A 392 -47.62 3.57 -6.50
N ILE A 393 -47.37 4.67 -5.78
CA ILE A 393 -48.16 5.91 -5.89
C ILE A 393 -47.85 6.62 -7.22
N PHE A 394 -46.58 6.73 -7.61
CA PHE A 394 -46.18 7.37 -8.86
C PHE A 394 -46.42 6.52 -10.11
N ALA A 395 -46.53 5.19 -9.98
CA ALA A 395 -46.86 4.30 -11.09
C ALA A 395 -48.38 4.22 -11.39
N ASN A 396 -49.24 4.75 -10.51
CA ASN A 396 -50.70 4.76 -10.65
C ASN A 396 -51.27 6.17 -10.93
N ILE A 397 -50.40 7.13 -11.25
CA ILE A 397 -50.72 8.48 -11.78
C ILE A 397 -50.14 8.54 -13.18
#